data_AF-A0A962DIH7-F1
#
_entry.id   AF-A0A962DIH7-F1
#
_cell.length_a   1.000
_cell.length_b   1.000
_cell.length_c   1.000
_cell.angle_alpha   90.00
_cell.angle_beta   90.00
_cell.angle_gamma   90.00
#
_symmetry.space_group_name_H-M   'P 1'
#
loop_
_entity.id
_entity.type
_entity.pdbx_description
1 polymer ?
#
loop_
_entity_poly.entity_id
_entity_poly.type
_entity_poly.pdbx_seq_one_letter_code
_entity_poly.pdbx_strand_id
1 'polypeptide(L)'
;SFLGCNNDGITNDSEFRLLRVDSAGDLELNNLVLKRGCVDGNSNTETFYGGAILNSGDLVIAKTAFLTNKAHRGGAVYNEGLVTAIRKTTFFNNQANAGGAGFNAGTLTKLSNSTVSGNSVDNLGGGFANTGTLTEILNVTFSGNSGNNGGALSNSSSGVISSLNNSLFHSNSATTSGDDCYNNGGSQSGTNNMSDNASSECTGMLATILTPTTVGGLEDNECVTPFANGNCVKTHALLEGSEAIDLGDINSTNQDQRGFAVNNIRDLGAYEYDSPDDDRIFKNGFE
;
A
#
# COMPACT_ATOMS: atom_id res chain seq x y z
N SER A 1 -7.49 -9.05 -28.89
CA SER A 1 -6.06 -9.27 -28.60
C SER A 1 -5.73 -8.51 -27.34
N PHE A 2 -5.23 -9.18 -26.31
CA PHE A 2 -4.65 -8.48 -25.17
C PHE A 2 -3.27 -8.01 -25.61
N LEU A 3 -3.11 -6.72 -25.85
CA LEU A 3 -1.78 -6.14 -25.93
C LEU A 3 -1.25 -6.15 -24.49
N GLY A 4 -0.34 -7.08 -24.21
CA GLY A 4 0.25 -7.27 -22.89
C GLY A 4 1.41 -6.31 -22.70
N CYS A 5 1.56 -5.79 -21.49
CA CYS A 5 2.74 -5.06 -21.04
C CYS A 5 3.95 -6.02 -20.98
N ASN A 6 4.65 -6.19 -22.09
CA ASN A 6 5.83 -7.05 -22.22
C ASN A 6 7.06 -6.20 -21.94
N ASN A 7 7.75 -6.47 -20.83
CA ASN A 7 8.97 -5.75 -20.42
C ASN A 7 10.14 -6.07 -21.36
N ASP A 8 10.07 -5.60 -22.60
CA ASP A 8 11.04 -5.82 -23.67
C ASP A 8 11.88 -4.57 -23.95
N GLY A 9 11.50 -3.44 -23.35
CA GLY A 9 12.20 -2.17 -23.44
C GLY A 9 11.95 -1.42 -24.74
N ILE A 10 10.87 -1.74 -25.47
CA ILE A 10 10.50 -1.11 -26.73
C ILE A 10 9.12 -0.48 -26.59
N THR A 11 9.06 0.86 -26.52
CA THR A 11 7.79 1.56 -26.45
C THR A 11 6.87 1.23 -27.62
N ASN A 12 5.74 0.63 -27.29
CA ASN A 12 4.69 0.27 -28.24
C ASN A 12 3.33 0.88 -27.87
N ASP A 13 2.38 0.91 -28.81
CA ASP A 13 1.09 1.62 -28.66
C ASP A 13 0.24 1.17 -27.46
N SER A 14 0.58 0.03 -26.85
CA SER A 14 -0.04 -0.50 -25.64
C SER A 14 0.56 -0.02 -24.33
N GLU A 15 1.69 0.67 -24.38
CA GLU A 15 2.31 1.32 -23.24
C GLU A 15 1.79 2.74 -23.10
N PHE A 16 1.13 2.99 -21.98
CA PHE A 16 0.64 4.30 -21.61
C PHE A 16 0.63 4.46 -20.10
N ARG A 17 0.93 5.69 -19.68
CA ARG A 17 0.67 6.18 -18.34
C ARG A 17 -0.73 6.76 -18.28
N LEU A 18 -1.43 6.61 -17.16
CA LEU A 18 -2.77 7.18 -17.01
C LEU A 18 -2.73 8.70 -16.79
N LEU A 19 -1.84 9.16 -15.90
CA LEU A 19 -1.77 10.57 -15.47
C LEU A 19 -0.32 11.02 -15.26
N ARG A 20 0.00 12.25 -15.66
CA ARG A 20 1.21 12.98 -15.27
C ARG A 20 0.78 14.25 -14.54
N VAL A 21 1.37 14.50 -13.37
CA VAL A 21 1.21 15.75 -12.61
C VAL A 21 2.53 16.49 -12.69
N ASP A 22 2.60 17.53 -13.51
CA ASP A 22 3.81 18.35 -13.64
C ASP A 22 4.05 19.21 -12.40
N SER A 23 5.22 19.86 -12.30
CA SER A 23 5.68 20.56 -11.09
C SER A 23 4.81 21.72 -10.61
N ALA A 24 3.95 22.28 -11.47
CA ALA A 24 2.96 23.30 -11.10
C ALA A 24 1.54 22.73 -10.95
N GLY A 25 1.39 21.41 -11.09
CA GLY A 25 0.13 20.70 -11.00
C GLY A 25 -0.29 20.46 -9.55
N ASP A 26 -1.60 20.48 -9.34
CA ASP A 26 -2.27 20.15 -8.09
C ASP A 26 -3.44 19.20 -8.42
N LEU A 27 -3.39 17.98 -7.91
CA LEU A 27 -4.35 16.92 -8.24
C LEU A 27 -4.85 16.20 -6.98
N GLU A 28 -6.17 16.21 -6.79
CA GLU A 28 -6.85 15.35 -5.82
C GLU A 28 -7.61 14.23 -6.54
N LEU A 29 -7.31 12.98 -6.18
CA LEU A 29 -8.02 11.79 -6.62
C LEU A 29 -8.86 11.24 -5.48
N ASN A 30 -10.16 11.06 -5.73
CA ASN A 30 -11.10 10.56 -4.73
C ASN A 30 -12.09 9.58 -5.36
N ASN A 31 -12.17 8.36 -4.82
CA ASN A 31 -13.13 7.35 -5.23
C ASN A 31 -12.96 6.86 -6.69
N LEU A 32 -11.72 6.53 -7.08
CA LEU A 32 -11.37 6.11 -8.45
C LEU A 32 -10.79 4.70 -8.51
N VAL A 33 -10.85 4.10 -9.70
CA VAL A 33 -10.12 2.88 -10.04
C VAL A 33 -9.16 3.19 -11.19
N LEU A 34 -7.86 3.11 -10.92
CA LEU A 34 -6.78 3.33 -11.87
C LEU A 34 -6.08 2.00 -12.14
N LYS A 35 -6.23 1.46 -13.35
CA LYS A 35 -5.76 0.12 -13.66
C LYS A 35 -5.14 -0.01 -15.03
N ARG A 36 -4.19 -0.95 -15.14
CA ARG A 36 -3.54 -1.35 -16.39
C ARG A 36 -2.77 -0.23 -17.08
N GLY A 37 -2.33 0.79 -16.34
CA GLY A 37 -1.27 1.67 -16.83
C GLY A 37 0.02 0.87 -16.97
N CYS A 38 0.73 1.06 -18.08
CA CYS A 38 1.92 0.29 -18.44
C CYS A 38 2.94 1.25 -19.06
N VAL A 39 4.05 1.51 -18.40
CA VAL A 39 5.20 2.20 -19.01
C VAL A 39 6.44 1.37 -18.78
N ASP A 40 6.78 0.50 -19.71
CA ASP A 40 7.97 -0.35 -19.60
C ASP A 40 9.13 0.19 -20.43
N GLY A 41 10.34 -0.19 -20.03
CA GLY A 41 11.57 0.39 -20.55
C GLY A 41 12.77 -0.13 -19.78
N ASN A 42 13.89 -0.33 -20.47
CA ASN A 42 15.13 -0.82 -19.86
C ASN A 42 16.09 0.31 -19.45
N SER A 43 15.63 1.57 -19.52
CA SER A 43 16.42 2.73 -19.15
C SER A 43 15.88 3.41 -17.89
N ASN A 44 16.80 3.99 -17.10
CA ASN A 44 16.45 4.80 -15.94
C ASN A 44 16.07 6.23 -16.36
N THR A 45 15.00 6.37 -17.13
CA THR A 45 14.46 7.69 -17.53
C THR A 45 13.01 7.82 -17.07
N GLU A 46 12.57 9.06 -16.78
CA GLU A 46 11.21 9.38 -16.31
C GLU A 46 10.11 8.84 -17.23
N THR A 47 10.41 8.66 -18.52
CA THR A 47 9.51 8.06 -19.51
C THR A 47 8.91 6.75 -19.02
N PHE A 48 9.64 5.98 -18.21
CA PHE A 48 9.30 4.62 -17.76
C PHE A 48 8.85 4.54 -16.30
N TYR A 49 8.53 5.68 -15.66
CA TYR A 49 8.15 5.72 -14.24
C TYR A 49 6.66 5.96 -14.06
N GLY A 50 6.04 5.35 -13.05
CA GLY A 50 4.64 5.57 -12.71
C GLY A 50 3.70 4.96 -13.73
N GLY A 51 3.28 3.71 -13.53
CA GLY A 51 2.36 3.03 -14.44
C GLY A 51 1.00 3.71 -14.51
N ALA A 52 0.45 4.03 -13.34
CA ALA A 52 -0.73 4.87 -13.25
C ALA A 52 -0.36 6.36 -13.23
N ILE A 53 0.50 6.77 -12.30
CA ILE A 53 0.77 8.18 -12.02
C ILE A 53 2.27 8.43 -11.93
N LEU A 54 2.74 9.44 -12.67
CA LEU A 54 4.01 10.13 -12.46
C LEU A 54 3.72 11.49 -11.83
N ASN A 55 4.18 11.70 -10.61
CA ASN A 55 3.95 12.94 -9.86
C ASN A 55 5.23 13.74 -9.64
N SER A 56 5.27 14.95 -10.19
CA SER A 56 6.29 15.98 -9.94
C SER A 56 5.71 17.22 -9.23
N GLY A 57 4.39 17.30 -9.05
CA GLY A 57 3.67 18.39 -8.38
C GLY A 57 3.05 17.97 -7.04
N ASP A 58 1.89 18.54 -6.72
CA ASP A 58 1.11 18.26 -5.51
C ASP A 58 0.02 17.21 -5.78
N LEU A 59 -0.03 16.17 -4.93
CA LEU A 59 -0.94 15.04 -5.10
C LEU A 59 -1.59 14.61 -3.78
N VAL A 60 -2.91 14.40 -3.83
CA VAL A 60 -3.69 13.76 -2.78
C VAL A 60 -4.46 12.57 -3.37
N ILE A 61 -4.38 11.42 -2.71
CA ILE A 61 -5.08 10.20 -3.10
C ILE A 61 -5.96 9.72 -1.95
N ALA A 62 -7.25 9.62 -2.20
CA ALA A 62 -8.22 9.08 -1.26
C ALA A 62 -9.10 8.02 -1.92
N LYS A 63 -9.44 6.96 -1.18
CA LYS A 63 -10.50 6.02 -1.57
C LYS A 63 -10.30 5.42 -2.97
N THR A 64 -9.06 5.15 -3.35
CA THR A 64 -8.72 4.80 -4.74
C THR A 64 -8.19 3.37 -4.81
N ALA A 65 -8.39 2.70 -5.95
CA ALA A 65 -7.79 1.41 -6.22
C ALA A 65 -6.81 1.49 -7.40
N PHE A 66 -5.55 1.13 -7.15
CA PHE A 66 -4.51 0.96 -8.16
C PHE A 66 -4.32 -0.52 -8.46
N LEU A 67 -4.77 -0.96 -9.64
CA LEU A 67 -4.83 -2.39 -9.97
C LEU A 67 -4.00 -2.71 -11.19
N THR A 68 -3.09 -3.68 -11.09
CA THR A 68 -2.39 -4.25 -12.26
C THR A 68 -1.66 -3.22 -13.11
N ASN A 69 -1.10 -2.18 -12.48
CA ASN A 69 -0.27 -1.21 -13.17
C ASN A 69 1.18 -1.67 -13.19
N LYS A 70 1.92 -1.32 -14.24
CA LYS A 70 3.29 -1.76 -14.45
C LYS A 70 4.18 -0.60 -14.91
N ALA A 71 5.37 -0.52 -14.35
CA ALA A 71 6.36 0.47 -14.73
C ALA A 71 7.79 -0.01 -14.51
N HIS A 72 8.80 0.71 -15.00
CA HIS A 72 10.17 0.47 -14.55
C HIS A 72 10.35 0.87 -13.06
N ARG A 73 9.81 2.02 -12.63
CA ARG A 73 9.76 2.41 -11.20
C ARG A 73 8.38 2.90 -10.82
N GLY A 74 7.89 2.52 -9.64
CA GLY A 74 6.57 2.92 -9.16
C GLY A 74 5.47 2.31 -10.03
N GLY A 75 5.23 1.01 -9.87
CA GLY A 75 4.33 0.26 -10.75
C GLY A 75 2.94 0.90 -10.83
N ALA A 76 2.40 1.37 -9.71
CA ALA A 76 1.27 2.32 -9.75
C ALA A 76 1.72 3.78 -9.72
N VAL A 77 2.41 4.21 -8.66
CA VAL A 77 2.74 5.62 -8.43
C VAL A 77 4.24 5.81 -8.34
N TYR A 78 4.78 6.71 -9.15
CA TYR A 78 6.10 7.29 -8.95
C TYR A 78 5.94 8.73 -8.46
N ASN A 79 6.59 9.06 -7.33
CA ASN A 79 6.57 10.40 -6.76
C ASN A 79 7.97 11.00 -6.67
N GLU A 80 8.18 12.16 -7.30
CA GLU A 80 9.32 13.05 -7.09
C GLU A 80 8.91 14.44 -6.58
N GLY A 81 7.61 14.74 -6.60
CA GLY A 81 7.01 15.93 -5.98
C GLY A 81 6.55 15.70 -4.54
N LEU A 82 5.42 16.32 -4.18
CA LEU A 82 4.78 16.22 -2.88
C LEU A 82 3.49 15.40 -2.97
N VAL A 83 3.41 14.35 -2.15
CA VAL A 83 2.16 13.64 -1.86
C VAL A 83 1.77 13.94 -0.43
N THR A 84 0.74 14.76 -0.23
CA THR A 84 0.30 15.14 1.12
C THR A 84 -0.36 13.96 1.84
N ALA A 85 -1.16 13.16 1.13
CA ALA A 85 -1.80 12.01 1.72
C ALA A 85 -2.17 10.94 0.69
N ILE A 86 -1.95 9.68 1.05
CA ILE A 86 -2.59 8.51 0.46
C ILE A 86 -3.40 7.85 1.58
N ARG A 87 -4.72 7.76 1.40
CA ARG A 87 -5.60 7.20 2.43
C ARG A 87 -6.76 6.38 1.88
N LYS A 88 -7.14 5.33 2.60
CA LYS A 88 -8.29 4.47 2.23
C LYS A 88 -8.12 3.86 0.84
N THR A 89 -6.89 3.52 0.47
CA THR A 89 -6.51 3.15 -0.91
C THR A 89 -5.97 1.74 -0.95
N THR A 90 -6.23 1.04 -2.05
CA THR A 90 -5.66 -0.29 -2.31
C THR A 90 -4.71 -0.28 -3.49
N PHE A 91 -3.50 -0.77 -3.28
CA PHE A 91 -2.54 -1.10 -4.33
C PHE A 91 -2.50 -2.61 -4.48
N PHE A 92 -3.01 -3.12 -5.60
CA PHE A 92 -3.06 -4.55 -5.84
C PHE A 92 -2.42 -4.98 -7.16
N ASN A 93 -1.53 -5.97 -7.05
CA ASN A 93 -0.91 -6.66 -8.18
C ASN A 93 -0.22 -5.69 -9.16
N ASN A 94 0.35 -4.61 -8.64
CA ASN A 94 1.17 -3.70 -9.43
C ASN A 94 2.61 -4.22 -9.46
N GLN A 95 3.30 -3.98 -10.57
CA GLN A 95 4.60 -4.57 -10.85
C GLN A 95 5.61 -3.50 -11.26
N ALA A 96 6.84 -3.59 -10.75
CA ALA A 96 7.90 -2.72 -11.20
C ALA A 96 9.29 -3.34 -11.11
N ASN A 97 10.29 -2.69 -11.72
CA ASN A 97 11.68 -3.03 -11.39
C ASN A 97 12.03 -2.58 -9.96
N ALA A 98 11.45 -1.44 -9.53
CA ALA A 98 11.50 -0.97 -8.15
C ALA A 98 10.20 -0.29 -7.68
N GLY A 99 9.70 -0.70 -6.52
CA GLY A 99 8.47 -0.19 -5.90
C GLY A 99 7.22 -0.60 -6.67
N GLY A 100 6.75 -1.83 -6.47
CA GLY A 100 5.61 -2.40 -7.23
C GLY A 100 4.33 -1.56 -7.08
N ALA A 101 3.92 -1.28 -5.84
CA ALA A 101 2.84 -0.34 -5.53
C ALA A 101 3.28 1.11 -5.75
N GLY A 102 4.45 1.49 -5.23
CA GLY A 102 4.91 2.87 -5.35
C GLY A 102 6.40 3.06 -5.13
N PHE A 103 6.92 4.12 -5.72
CA PHE A 103 8.30 4.57 -5.55
C PHE A 103 8.31 6.05 -5.15
N ASN A 104 8.87 6.34 -3.98
CA ASN A 104 8.98 7.70 -3.45
C ASN A 104 10.42 8.23 -3.52
N ALA A 105 10.67 9.13 -4.45
CA ALA A 105 11.89 9.94 -4.56
C ALA A 105 11.73 11.35 -3.95
N GLY A 106 10.51 11.86 -3.85
CA GLY A 106 10.18 13.16 -3.28
C GLY A 106 9.75 13.09 -1.82
N THR A 107 8.64 13.74 -1.49
CA THR A 107 8.03 13.70 -0.14
C THR A 107 6.66 13.06 -0.17
N LEU A 108 6.44 12.10 0.71
CA LEU A 108 5.14 11.52 1.04
C LEU A 108 4.86 11.77 2.52
N THR A 109 3.93 12.67 2.83
CA THR A 109 3.67 13.04 4.22
C THR A 109 2.93 11.94 4.97
N LYS A 110 1.90 11.32 4.38
CA LYS A 110 1.12 10.29 5.06
C LYS A 110 0.61 9.19 4.13
N LEU A 111 0.90 7.94 4.46
CA LEU A 111 0.23 6.75 3.94
C LEU A 111 -0.58 6.13 5.08
N SER A 112 -1.91 6.06 4.96
CA SER A 112 -2.74 5.58 6.06
C SER A 112 -3.98 4.81 5.66
N ASN A 113 -4.47 3.93 6.53
CA ASN A 113 -5.71 3.16 6.32
C ASN A 113 -5.77 2.56 4.92
N SER A 114 -4.67 1.95 4.48
CA SER A 114 -4.50 1.54 3.09
C SER A 114 -4.00 0.10 3.04
N THR A 115 -4.31 -0.58 1.95
CA THR A 115 -3.92 -1.96 1.72
C THR A 115 -2.94 -2.03 0.56
N VAL A 116 -1.75 -2.55 0.81
CA VAL A 116 -0.72 -2.77 -0.20
C VAL A 116 -0.57 -4.28 -0.34
N SER A 117 -1.14 -4.86 -1.39
CA SER A 117 -1.30 -6.31 -1.52
C SER A 117 -0.79 -6.87 -2.85
N GLY A 118 -0.07 -7.98 -2.81
CA GLY A 118 0.30 -8.74 -4.00
C GLY A 118 1.15 -7.97 -5.01
N ASN A 119 1.83 -6.90 -4.61
CA ASN A 119 2.68 -6.12 -5.52
C ASN A 119 4.06 -6.77 -5.59
N SER A 120 4.65 -6.82 -6.77
CA SER A 120 5.92 -7.51 -6.99
C SER A 120 6.96 -6.62 -7.64
N VAL A 121 8.23 -6.92 -7.36
CA VAL A 121 9.36 -6.33 -8.09
C VAL A 121 10.30 -7.37 -8.69
N ASP A 122 10.88 -7.03 -9.84
CA ASP A 122 11.82 -7.91 -10.54
C ASP A 122 13.27 -7.77 -10.01
N ASN A 123 13.67 -6.60 -9.48
CA ASN A 123 15.09 -6.30 -9.16
C ASN A 123 15.34 -5.66 -7.79
N LEU A 124 14.73 -4.52 -7.45
CA LEU A 124 15.11 -3.77 -6.24
C LEU A 124 13.89 -3.25 -5.47
N GLY A 125 13.81 -3.66 -4.20
CA GLY A 125 12.83 -3.15 -3.24
C GLY A 125 11.66 -4.09 -3.00
N GLY A 126 10.58 -3.54 -2.44
CA GLY A 126 9.34 -4.25 -2.12
C GLY A 126 8.11 -3.70 -2.82
N GLY A 127 6.95 -3.98 -2.22
CA GLY A 127 5.69 -3.32 -2.55
C GLY A 127 5.85 -1.80 -2.61
N PHE A 128 6.48 -1.16 -1.63
CA PHE A 128 6.81 0.26 -1.64
C PHE A 128 8.31 0.52 -1.49
N ALA A 129 8.88 1.34 -2.36
CA ALA A 129 10.29 1.73 -2.32
C ALA A 129 10.44 3.21 -1.94
N ASN A 130 11.38 3.53 -1.06
CA ASN A 130 11.64 4.89 -0.58
C ASN A 130 13.12 5.29 -0.72
N THR A 131 13.33 6.42 -1.41
CA THR A 131 14.62 7.12 -1.48
C THR A 131 14.54 8.57 -1.03
N GLY A 132 13.33 9.10 -0.89
CA GLY A 132 13.05 10.43 -0.35
C GLY A 132 12.57 10.39 1.10
N THR A 133 11.64 11.28 1.42
CA THR A 133 11.04 11.37 2.77
C THR A 133 9.65 10.78 2.79
N LEU A 134 9.41 9.86 3.72
CA LEU A 134 8.09 9.34 4.07
C LEU A 134 7.86 9.62 5.56
N THR A 135 6.99 10.57 5.88
CA THR A 135 6.85 11.03 7.27
C THR A 135 6.07 10.02 8.12
N GLU A 136 4.95 9.49 7.63
CA GLU A 136 4.07 8.62 8.42
C GLU A 136 3.46 7.48 7.58
N ILE A 137 3.62 6.24 8.05
CA ILE A 137 2.85 5.06 7.67
C ILE A 137 2.01 4.68 8.89
N LEU A 138 0.68 4.68 8.77
CA LEU A 138 -0.22 4.47 9.90
C LEU A 138 -1.40 3.59 9.52
N ASN A 139 -1.65 2.50 10.26
CA ASN A 139 -2.79 1.61 9.99
C ASN A 139 -2.80 1.08 8.54
N VAL A 140 -1.65 0.57 8.09
CA VAL A 140 -1.51 0.01 6.74
C VAL A 140 -1.35 -1.50 6.83
N THR A 141 -2.01 -2.23 5.93
CA THR A 141 -1.79 -3.67 5.77
C THR A 141 -0.94 -3.91 4.53
N PHE A 142 0.25 -4.47 4.74
CA PHE A 142 1.12 -4.97 3.68
C PHE A 142 0.99 -6.48 3.60
N SER A 143 0.42 -6.99 2.50
CA SER A 143 0.13 -8.42 2.34
C SER A 143 0.70 -8.99 1.05
N GLY A 144 1.35 -10.15 1.11
CA GLY A 144 1.67 -10.91 -0.12
C GLY A 144 2.56 -10.15 -1.10
N ASN A 145 3.27 -9.11 -0.67
CA ASN A 145 4.16 -8.37 -1.55
C ASN A 145 5.50 -9.10 -1.67
N SER A 146 6.09 -9.06 -2.85
CA SER A 146 7.33 -9.78 -3.13
C SER A 146 8.39 -8.87 -3.73
N GLY A 147 9.63 -9.11 -3.33
CA GLY A 147 10.76 -8.38 -3.89
C GLY A 147 12.09 -9.02 -3.58
N ASN A 148 13.17 -8.33 -3.92
CA ASN A 148 14.51 -8.84 -3.62
C ASN A 148 14.96 -8.46 -2.22
N ASN A 149 14.63 -7.24 -1.77
CA ASN A 149 14.92 -6.77 -0.41
C ASN A 149 13.72 -6.03 0.17
N GLY A 150 13.19 -6.48 1.31
CA GLY A 150 12.02 -5.87 1.94
C GLY A 150 10.77 -6.12 1.12
N GLY A 151 10.14 -7.29 1.22
CA GLY A 151 9.01 -7.66 0.35
C GLY A 151 7.86 -6.65 0.38
N ALA A 152 7.56 -6.06 1.54
CA ALA A 152 6.60 -4.98 1.70
C ALA A 152 7.19 -3.59 1.48
N LEU A 153 8.30 -3.29 2.16
CA LEU A 153 8.88 -1.94 2.24
C LEU A 153 10.40 -1.99 2.07
N SER A 154 10.93 -1.13 1.20
CA SER A 154 12.37 -0.95 1.06
C SER A 154 12.74 0.50 1.23
N ASN A 155 13.67 0.77 2.14
CA ASN A 155 14.20 2.09 2.43
C ASN A 155 15.68 2.14 2.07
N SER A 156 16.04 3.02 1.14
CA SER A 156 17.42 3.19 0.70
C SER A 156 18.26 4.01 1.69
N SER A 157 19.55 4.13 1.42
CA SER A 157 20.49 4.87 2.27
C SER A 157 20.17 6.36 2.45
N SER A 158 19.50 6.99 1.48
CA SER A 158 19.01 8.37 1.61
C SER A 158 17.58 8.45 2.13
N GLY A 159 16.89 7.31 2.24
CA GLY A 159 15.49 7.24 2.59
C GLY A 159 15.25 7.49 4.07
N VAL A 160 14.19 8.24 4.36
CA VAL A 160 13.70 8.49 5.72
C VAL A 160 12.26 8.01 5.83
N ILE A 161 12.00 7.12 6.78
CA ILE A 161 10.67 6.74 7.27
C ILE A 161 10.60 7.18 8.73
N SER A 162 9.95 8.32 9.01
CA SER A 162 9.97 8.91 10.35
C SER A 162 9.05 8.18 11.34
N SER A 163 7.98 7.57 10.85
CA SER A 163 7.06 6.77 11.66
C SER A 163 6.40 5.68 10.82
N LEU A 164 6.51 4.44 11.27
CA LEU A 164 5.78 3.27 10.77
C LEU A 164 5.06 2.66 11.96
N ASN A 165 3.75 2.91 12.08
CA ASN A 165 3.00 2.58 13.28
C ASN A 165 1.69 1.85 12.97
N ASN A 166 1.23 1.06 13.94
CA ASN A 166 -0.07 0.37 13.93
C ASN A 166 -0.34 -0.41 12.64
N SER A 167 0.71 -0.94 11.99
CA SER A 167 0.64 -1.55 10.67
C SER A 167 0.84 -3.07 10.76
N LEU A 168 0.24 -3.77 9.81
CA LEU A 168 0.21 -5.22 9.73
C LEU A 168 0.99 -5.69 8.52
N PHE A 169 1.90 -6.63 8.73
CA PHE A 169 2.69 -7.28 7.69
C PHE A 169 2.31 -8.76 7.64
N HIS A 170 1.88 -9.23 6.47
CA HIS A 170 1.33 -10.57 6.34
C HIS A 170 1.81 -11.21 5.04
N SER A 171 2.57 -12.29 5.15
CA SER A 171 2.97 -13.14 4.03
C SER A 171 3.70 -12.38 2.92
N ASN A 172 4.43 -11.33 3.28
CA ASN A 172 5.40 -10.71 2.36
C ASN A 172 6.64 -11.60 2.30
N SER A 173 7.38 -11.49 1.19
CA SER A 173 8.57 -12.32 0.97
C SER A 173 9.67 -11.54 0.28
N ALA A 174 10.91 -11.79 0.68
CA ALA A 174 12.07 -11.30 -0.03
C ALA A 174 13.03 -12.44 -0.40
N THR A 175 13.66 -12.34 -1.56
CA THR A 175 14.63 -13.37 -1.99
C THR A 175 16.02 -13.18 -1.37
N THR A 176 16.36 -11.98 -0.89
CA THR A 176 17.70 -11.65 -0.39
C THR A 176 17.73 -11.25 1.09
N SER A 177 16.92 -10.28 1.52
CA SER A 177 16.90 -9.80 2.92
C SER A 177 15.56 -9.16 3.27
N GLY A 178 15.14 -9.31 4.52
CA GLY A 178 13.95 -8.66 5.09
C GLY A 178 12.67 -9.05 4.38
N ASP A 179 11.95 -10.04 4.91
CA ASP A 179 10.73 -10.52 4.24
C ASP A 179 9.65 -9.42 4.16
N ASP A 180 9.57 -8.56 5.18
CA ASP A 180 8.69 -7.41 5.18
C ASP A 180 9.43 -6.11 4.84
N CYS A 181 10.34 -5.65 5.69
CA CYS A 181 11.07 -4.40 5.51
C CYS A 181 12.53 -4.64 5.22
N TYR A 182 13.15 -3.72 4.48
CA TYR A 182 14.61 -3.65 4.36
C TYR A 182 15.06 -2.20 4.46
N ASN A 183 16.04 -1.93 5.31
CA ASN A 183 16.60 -0.58 5.48
C ASN A 183 18.11 -0.57 5.17
N ASN A 184 18.48 -0.05 4.01
CA ASN A 184 19.86 -0.03 3.50
C ASN A 184 20.67 1.16 4.04
N GLY A 185 20.76 1.28 5.36
CA GLY A 185 21.46 2.37 6.02
C GLY A 185 20.72 3.72 6.02
N GLY A 186 19.46 3.74 5.62
CA GLY A 186 18.56 4.88 5.81
C GLY A 186 18.02 4.97 7.24
N SER A 187 17.08 5.87 7.47
CA SER A 187 16.37 5.97 8.76
C SER A 187 14.98 5.36 8.67
N GLN A 188 14.67 4.49 9.62
CA GLN A 188 13.34 3.96 9.83
C GLN A 188 13.06 3.96 11.34
N SER A 189 11.89 4.47 11.74
CA SER A 189 11.38 4.39 13.09
C SER A 189 9.92 3.97 13.07
N GLY A 190 9.50 3.25 14.10
CA GLY A 190 8.16 2.71 14.15
C GLY A 190 7.87 2.03 15.47
N THR A 191 6.58 1.89 15.77
CA THR A 191 6.06 1.27 16.99
C THR A 191 4.77 0.52 16.71
N ASN A 192 4.52 -0.53 17.48
CA ASN A 192 3.24 -1.22 17.50
C ASN A 192 2.84 -1.82 16.14
N ASN A 193 3.76 -2.52 15.49
CA ASN A 193 3.52 -3.25 14.25
C ASN A 193 3.50 -4.75 14.52
N MET A 194 2.84 -5.52 13.66
CA MET A 194 2.77 -6.98 13.79
C MET A 194 3.07 -7.67 12.46
N SER A 195 3.77 -8.80 12.52
CA SER A 195 4.17 -9.60 11.36
C SER A 195 3.91 -11.07 11.62
N ASP A 196 3.62 -11.83 10.57
CA ASP A 196 3.61 -13.29 10.57
C ASP A 196 5.01 -13.90 10.42
N ASN A 197 6.04 -13.07 10.39
CA ASN A 197 7.42 -13.46 10.20
C ASN A 197 8.37 -12.85 11.23
N ALA A 198 9.21 -13.71 11.83
CA ALA A 198 10.25 -13.28 12.76
C ALA A 198 11.41 -12.53 12.07
N SER A 199 11.62 -12.74 10.76
CA SER A 199 12.58 -11.99 9.92
C SER A 199 11.97 -10.77 9.23
N SER A 200 10.99 -10.14 9.87
CA SER A 200 10.32 -8.94 9.35
C SER A 200 11.29 -7.81 8.99
N GLU A 201 12.36 -7.61 9.78
CA GLU A 201 13.31 -6.47 9.66
C GLU A 201 12.64 -5.07 9.76
N CYS A 202 11.32 -5.00 9.95
CA CYS A 202 10.60 -3.77 10.24
C CYS A 202 10.87 -3.29 11.67
N THR A 203 10.77 -1.98 11.87
CA THR A 203 10.88 -1.38 13.21
C THR A 203 9.57 -1.47 13.99
N GLY A 204 9.66 -1.57 15.32
CA GLY A 204 8.48 -1.48 16.18
C GLY A 204 7.62 -2.74 16.23
N MET A 205 8.20 -3.90 15.91
CA MET A 205 7.49 -5.17 15.94
C MET A 205 7.10 -5.59 17.35
N LEU A 206 5.86 -6.01 17.51
CA LEU A 206 5.38 -6.69 18.71
C LEU A 206 6.02 -8.07 18.83
N ALA A 207 6.12 -8.56 20.07
CA ALA A 207 6.69 -9.89 20.34
C ALA A 207 5.76 -11.04 19.89
N THR A 208 4.46 -10.79 19.86
CA THR A 208 3.46 -11.74 19.34
C THR A 208 3.57 -11.79 17.83
N ILE A 209 3.71 -13.01 17.30
CA ILE A 209 3.73 -13.27 15.86
C ILE A 209 2.31 -13.54 15.38
N LEU A 210 1.92 -12.92 14.28
CA LEU A 210 0.63 -13.13 13.63
C LEU A 210 0.54 -14.54 13.08
N THR A 211 -0.58 -15.21 13.29
CA THR A 211 -0.85 -16.47 12.60
C THR A 211 -1.31 -16.14 11.17
N PRO A 212 -0.62 -16.59 10.09
CA PRO A 212 -0.95 -16.17 8.73
C PRO A 212 -2.41 -16.41 8.33
N THR A 213 -3.03 -17.48 8.84
CA THR A 213 -4.41 -17.86 8.52
C THR A 213 -5.47 -17.04 9.26
N THR A 214 -5.09 -16.12 10.16
CA THR A 214 -6.03 -15.21 10.84
C THR A 214 -6.25 -13.91 10.06
N VAL A 215 -5.59 -13.76 8.91
CA VAL A 215 -5.84 -12.68 7.94
C VAL A 215 -6.51 -13.26 6.70
N GLY A 216 -7.68 -12.72 6.36
CA GLY A 216 -8.44 -13.10 5.17
C GLY A 216 -7.79 -12.64 3.86
N GLY A 217 -8.25 -13.20 2.75
CA GLY A 217 -7.84 -12.78 1.41
C GLY A 217 -8.23 -11.33 1.09
N LEU A 218 -7.67 -10.80 0.00
CA LEU A 218 -8.00 -9.46 -0.48
C LEU A 218 -9.40 -9.44 -1.13
N GLU A 219 -10.39 -8.96 -0.40
CA GLU A 219 -11.79 -8.99 -0.84
C GLU A 219 -12.54 -7.67 -0.64
N ASP A 220 -13.70 -7.60 -1.28
CA ASP A 220 -14.67 -6.55 -1.02
C ASP A 220 -15.37 -6.85 0.31
N ASN A 221 -14.85 -6.28 1.39
CA ASN A 221 -15.36 -6.47 2.76
C ASN A 221 -16.30 -5.34 3.18
N GLU A 222 -17.08 -4.83 2.23
CA GLU A 222 -18.00 -3.70 2.36
C GLU A 222 -17.30 -2.36 2.67
N CYS A 223 -18.03 -1.27 2.52
CA CYS A 223 -17.55 0.07 2.85
C CYS A 223 -18.69 1.09 2.93
N VAL A 224 -18.40 2.21 3.58
CA VAL A 224 -19.35 3.32 3.73
C VAL A 224 -19.58 4.06 2.41
N THR A 225 -18.55 4.13 1.54
CA THR A 225 -18.62 4.84 0.26
C THR A 225 -18.07 3.97 -0.87
N PRO A 226 -18.93 3.22 -1.59
CA PRO A 226 -18.49 2.41 -2.71
C PRO A 226 -18.16 3.26 -3.95
N PHE A 227 -17.49 2.63 -4.91
CA PHE A 227 -17.38 3.14 -6.27
C PHE A 227 -18.75 3.20 -6.96
N ALA A 228 -18.81 3.86 -8.12
CA ALA A 228 -20.05 3.97 -8.91
C ALA A 228 -20.64 2.62 -9.35
N ASN A 229 -19.83 1.55 -9.39
CA ASN A 229 -20.29 0.20 -9.72
C ASN A 229 -20.77 -0.62 -8.51
N GLY A 230 -20.82 -0.01 -7.32
CA GLY A 230 -21.26 -0.66 -6.07
C GLY A 230 -20.17 -1.41 -5.31
N ASN A 231 -19.01 -1.66 -5.93
CA ASN A 231 -17.90 -2.33 -5.25
C ASN A 231 -17.11 -1.35 -4.37
N CYS A 232 -16.41 -1.88 -3.38
CA CYS A 232 -15.55 -1.14 -2.48
C CYS A 232 -14.07 -1.28 -2.81
N VAL A 233 -13.27 -0.39 -2.21
CA VAL A 233 -11.81 -0.53 -2.16
C VAL A 233 -11.49 -1.75 -1.29
N LYS A 234 -10.98 -2.83 -1.91
CA LYS A 234 -10.76 -4.11 -1.24
C LYS A 234 -9.78 -4.04 -0.07
N THR A 235 -9.99 -4.86 0.96
CA THR A 235 -9.13 -4.97 2.16
C THR A 235 -8.82 -6.44 2.46
N HIS A 236 -7.85 -6.69 3.34
CA HIS A 236 -7.72 -7.97 4.04
C HIS A 236 -8.47 -7.87 5.36
N ALA A 237 -9.50 -8.70 5.55
CA ALA A 237 -10.22 -8.76 6.82
C ALA A 237 -9.36 -9.46 7.89
N LEU A 238 -9.44 -9.00 9.14
CA LEU A 238 -9.03 -9.82 10.27
C LEU A 238 -10.12 -10.85 10.54
N LEU A 239 -9.71 -12.09 10.79
CA LEU A 239 -10.62 -13.19 11.13
C LEU A 239 -10.71 -13.35 12.64
N GLU A 240 -11.78 -14.00 13.10
CA GLU A 240 -12.01 -14.27 14.52
C GLU A 240 -10.78 -14.93 15.16
N GLY A 241 -10.33 -14.37 16.29
CA GLY A 241 -9.15 -14.83 17.02
C GLY A 241 -7.81 -14.33 16.47
N SER A 242 -7.80 -13.42 15.48
CA SER A 242 -6.56 -12.81 15.00
C SER A 242 -5.84 -12.05 16.11
N GLU A 243 -4.53 -12.23 16.14
CA GLU A 243 -3.64 -11.55 17.08
C GLU A 243 -3.60 -10.03 16.86
N ALA A 244 -4.05 -9.54 15.71
CA ALA A 244 -4.05 -8.12 15.35
C ALA A 244 -5.25 -7.33 15.89
N ILE A 245 -6.24 -8.00 16.48
CA ILE A 245 -7.48 -7.39 16.99
C ILE A 245 -7.22 -6.64 18.30
N ASP A 246 -7.81 -5.45 18.45
CA ASP A 246 -7.76 -4.57 19.62
C ASP A 246 -6.33 -4.24 20.10
N LEU A 247 -5.37 -4.13 19.17
CA LEU A 247 -3.96 -3.91 19.48
C LEU A 247 -3.37 -2.56 19.04
N GLY A 248 -4.14 -1.70 18.40
CA GLY A 248 -3.71 -0.35 18.02
C GLY A 248 -3.47 0.55 19.22
N ASP A 249 -2.52 1.47 19.10
CA ASP A 249 -2.17 2.41 20.17
C ASP A 249 -2.99 3.72 20.10
N ILE A 250 -2.70 4.67 20.99
CA ILE A 250 -3.41 5.97 21.04
C ILE A 250 -3.22 6.84 19.79
N ASN A 251 -2.23 6.55 18.95
CA ASN A 251 -1.93 7.30 17.73
C ASN A 251 -2.68 6.76 16.51
N SER A 252 -3.54 5.77 16.70
CA SER A 252 -4.32 5.14 15.64
C SER A 252 -5.44 6.05 15.10
N THR A 253 -5.95 5.72 13.93
CA THR A 253 -7.10 6.43 13.35
C THR A 253 -8.43 5.95 13.93
N ASN A 254 -9.47 6.80 13.84
CA ASN A 254 -10.81 6.51 14.36
C ASN A 254 -11.73 5.77 13.37
N GLN A 255 -11.25 5.49 12.17
CA GLN A 255 -11.96 4.74 11.14
C GLN A 255 -11.00 3.89 10.34
N ASP A 256 -11.48 2.74 9.90
CA ASP A 256 -10.72 1.87 9.00
C ASP A 256 -10.71 2.37 7.54
N GLN A 257 -10.05 1.59 6.68
CA GLN A 257 -10.01 1.82 5.24
C GLN A 257 -11.42 1.91 4.63
N ARG A 258 -12.35 1.07 5.09
CA ARG A 258 -13.73 0.97 4.60
C ARG A 258 -14.58 2.16 5.06
N GLY A 259 -14.12 2.87 6.07
CA GLY A 259 -14.77 4.02 6.68
C GLY A 259 -15.68 3.69 7.85
N PHE A 260 -15.65 2.44 8.34
CA PHE A 260 -16.33 2.08 9.57
C PHE A 260 -15.58 2.64 10.77
N ALA A 261 -16.33 3.04 11.81
CA ALA A 261 -15.76 3.54 13.05
C ALA A 261 -15.13 2.40 13.85
N VAL A 262 -14.12 2.74 14.63
CA VAL A 262 -13.52 1.87 15.66
C VAL A 262 -14.57 1.56 16.73
N ASN A 263 -14.69 0.28 17.12
CA ASN A 263 -15.69 -0.17 18.10
C ASN A 263 -15.15 -0.22 19.54
N ASN A 264 -13.83 -0.17 19.74
CA ASN A 264 -13.22 0.08 21.04
C ASN A 264 -11.75 0.48 20.88
N ILE A 265 -10.89 -0.51 20.72
CA ILE A 265 -9.47 -0.33 20.45
C ILE A 265 -9.28 -0.61 18.97
N ARG A 266 -8.60 0.31 18.29
CA ARG A 266 -8.34 0.20 16.87
C ARG A 266 -7.52 -1.07 16.59
N ASP A 267 -7.84 -1.82 15.55
CA ASP A 267 -7.00 -2.95 15.16
C ASP A 267 -5.69 -2.53 14.48
N LEU A 268 -4.72 -3.45 14.43
CA LEU A 268 -3.52 -3.28 13.62
C LEU A 268 -3.84 -3.43 12.12
N GLY A 269 -3.28 -2.53 11.33
CA GLY A 269 -3.49 -2.49 9.89
C GLY A 269 -4.74 -1.71 9.46
N ALA A 270 -5.17 -1.98 8.23
CA ALA A 270 -6.15 -1.16 7.51
C ALA A 270 -7.62 -1.50 7.80
N TYR A 271 -7.87 -2.61 8.51
CA TYR A 271 -9.20 -3.16 8.76
C TYR A 271 -9.61 -2.96 10.22
N GLU A 272 -10.91 -2.89 10.51
CA GLU A 272 -11.47 -3.03 11.87
C GLU A 272 -12.35 -4.28 11.93
N TYR A 273 -12.00 -5.21 12.79
CA TYR A 273 -12.82 -6.33 13.15
C TYR A 273 -13.99 -5.86 14.00
N ASP A 274 -15.18 -6.20 13.53
CA ASP A 274 -16.40 -6.05 14.29
C ASP A 274 -16.85 -7.44 14.69
N SER A 275 -16.94 -7.71 15.98
CA SER A 275 -17.52 -8.97 16.43
C SER A 275 -18.97 -9.04 15.95
N PRO A 276 -19.46 -10.19 15.47
CA PRO A 276 -20.89 -10.37 15.16
C PRO A 276 -21.82 -10.03 16.34
N ASP A 277 -21.31 -10.08 17.57
CA ASP A 277 -22.04 -9.72 18.80
C ASP A 277 -22.06 -8.21 19.09
N ASP A 278 -21.36 -7.39 18.30
CA ASP A 278 -21.25 -5.94 18.46
C ASP A 278 -22.29 -5.22 17.58
N ASP A 279 -23.57 -5.52 17.84
CA ASP A 279 -24.80 -4.72 17.58
C ASP A 279 -24.98 -3.92 16.26
N ARG A 280 -24.23 -4.20 15.18
CA ARG A 280 -24.48 -3.58 13.85
C ARG A 280 -25.50 -4.34 13.00
N ILE A 281 -25.98 -5.50 13.45
CA ILE A 281 -26.92 -6.37 12.72
C ILE A 281 -28.36 -5.80 12.62
N PHE A 282 -28.71 -4.72 13.33
CA PHE A 282 -30.06 -4.14 13.27
C PHE A 282 -30.21 -2.88 12.39
N LYS A 283 -29.45 -2.73 11.30
CA LYS A 283 -29.66 -1.62 10.33
C LYS A 283 -30.45 -1.95 9.06
N ASN A 284 -30.90 -3.18 8.88
CA ASN A 284 -31.93 -3.50 7.90
C ASN A 284 -33.22 -3.84 8.65
N GLY A 285 -34.04 -2.80 8.86
CA GLY A 285 -35.25 -2.84 9.65
C GLY A 285 -36.20 -3.99 9.27
N PHE A 286 -36.77 -4.60 10.31
CA PHE A 286 -38.12 -5.10 10.22
C PHE A 286 -39.06 -3.89 10.17
N GLU A 287 -39.56 -3.57 8.99
CA GLU A 287 -40.93 -3.07 8.71
C GLU A 287 -41.21 -3.12 7.21
#